data_AF-A0A2N1A0R1-F1
#
_entry.id   AF-A0A2N1A0R1-F1
#
_cell.length_a   1.000
_cell.length_b   1.000
_cell.length_c   1.000
_cell.angle_alpha   90.00
_cell.angle_beta   90.00
_cell.angle_gamma   90.00
#
_symmetry.space_group_name_H-M   'P 1'
#
loop_
_entity.id
_entity.type
_entity.pdbx_description
1 polymer ?
#
loop_
_entity_poly.entity_id
_entity_poly.type
_entity_poly.pdbx_seq_one_letter_code
_entity_poly.pdbx_strand_id
1 'polypeptide(L)'
;MHIDYVLGIISFITSVIAGVIGFGGGMLLIAVLPAFLSPSLIIPIHGITQLASNGSRMMFSLKYVQWSLLPKFLVGSLIGILCFGFILSTMPMHYVPIAIGIYI
;
A
#
# COMPACT_ATOMS: atom_id res chain seq x y z
N MET A 1 6.81 10.19 -22.24
CA MET A 1 7.48 9.48 -21.14
C MET A 1 6.48 8.48 -20.59
N HIS A 2 6.78 7.18 -20.59
CA HIS A 2 5.81 6.18 -20.11
C HIS A 2 5.49 6.47 -18.63
N ILE A 3 4.20 6.53 -18.30
CA ILE A 3 3.66 6.83 -16.96
C ILE A 3 4.30 5.98 -15.85
N ASP A 4 4.73 4.78 -16.22
CA ASP A 4 5.41 3.80 -15.37
C ASP A 4 6.72 4.34 -14.79
N TYR A 5 7.50 5.10 -15.56
CA TYR A 5 8.74 5.71 -15.06
C TYR A 5 8.46 6.79 -14.00
N VAL A 6 7.41 7.59 -14.21
CA VAL A 6 6.99 8.64 -13.26
C VAL A 6 6.53 7.99 -11.96
N LEU A 7 5.67 6.97 -12.05
CA LEU A 7 5.20 6.22 -10.89
C LEU A 7 6.34 5.48 -10.17
N GLY A 8 7.33 4.98 -10.90
CA GLY A 8 8.54 4.38 -10.35
C GLY A 8 9.34 5.38 -9.50
N ILE A 9 9.55 6.59 -10.01
CA ILE A 9 10.24 7.67 -9.27
C ILE A 9 9.45 8.08 -8.03
N ILE A 10 8.13 8.29 -8.15
CA ILE A 10 7.27 8.64 -7.01
C ILE A 10 7.30 7.53 -5.95
N SER A 11 7.20 6.27 -6.37
CA SER A 11 7.27 5.10 -5.46
C SER A 11 8.61 5.03 -4.75
N PHE A 12 9.71 5.31 -5.45
CA PHE A 12 11.04 5.37 -4.85
C PHE A 12 11.15 6.48 -3.81
N ILE A 13 10.75 7.71 -4.14
CA ILE A 13 10.81 8.86 -3.24
C ILE A 13 9.96 8.62 -1.99
N THR A 14 8.72 8.17 -2.16
CA THR A 14 7.83 7.88 -1.02
C THR A 14 8.38 6.74 -0.14
N SER A 15 9.01 5.73 -0.74
CA SER A 15 9.70 4.67 0.02
C SER A 15 10.90 5.19 0.78
N VAL A 16 11.70 6.10 0.21
CA VAL A 16 12.83 6.75 0.89
C VAL A 16 12.35 7.56 2.09
N ILE A 17 11.30 8.38 1.91
CA ILE A 17 10.68 9.14 3.00
C ILE A 17 10.27 8.20 4.14
N ALA A 18 9.57 7.11 3.81
CA ALA A 18 9.15 6.16 4.83
C ALA A 18 10.30 5.38 5.47
N GLY A 19 11.43 5.20 4.77
CA GLY A 19 12.65 4.62 5.32
C GLY A 19 13.35 5.56 6.30
N VAL A 20 13.39 6.86 6.02
CA VAL A 20 14.04 7.88 6.85
C VAL A 20 13.17 8.25 8.06
N ILE A 21 11.89 8.55 7.84
CA ILE A 21 10.95 9.01 8.87
C ILE A 21 10.38 7.83 9.67
N GLY A 22 10.35 6.63 9.08
CA GLY A 22 9.77 5.43 9.68
C GLY A 22 8.28 5.24 9.43
N PHE A 23 7.57 6.21 8.82
CA PHE A 23 6.16 6.07 8.44
C PHE A 23 5.77 6.95 7.23
N GLY A 24 4.52 6.83 6.77
CA GLY A 24 3.87 7.85 5.93
C GLY A 24 4.03 7.71 4.41
N GLY A 25 5.09 7.06 3.91
CA GLY A 25 5.27 6.93 2.45
C GLY A 25 4.15 6.17 1.73
N GLY A 26 3.52 5.20 2.38
CA GLY A 26 2.32 4.55 1.85
C GLY A 26 1.16 5.53 1.67
N MET A 27 0.89 6.37 2.67
CA MET A 27 -0.15 7.40 2.61
C MET A 27 0.12 8.42 1.50
N LEU A 28 1.38 8.84 1.36
CA LEU A 28 1.80 9.74 0.28
C LEU A 28 1.59 9.10 -1.09
N LEU A 29 1.97 7.83 -1.25
CA LEU A 29 1.79 7.14 -2.54
C LEU A 29 0.31 7.00 -2.89
N ILE A 30 -0.51 6.47 -1.97
CA ILE A 30 -1.96 6.24 -2.24
C ILE A 30 -2.71 7.56 -2.50
N ALA A 31 -2.28 8.69 -1.92
CA ALA A 31 -2.83 10.01 -2.22
C ALA A 31 -2.54 10.49 -3.66
N VAL A 32 -1.41 10.08 -4.24
CA VAL A 32 -0.95 10.53 -5.55
C VAL A 32 -1.48 9.65 -6.69
N LEU A 33 -1.65 8.33 -6.46
CA LEU A 33 -2.08 7.37 -7.49
C LEU A 33 -3.38 7.73 -8.26
N PRO A 34 -4.43 8.32 -7.65
CA PRO A 34 -5.65 8.69 -8.37
C PRO A 34 -5.43 9.68 -9.53
N ALA A 35 -4.34 10.46 -9.51
CA ALA A 35 -4.01 11.39 -10.59
C ALA A 35 -3.45 10.69 -11.84
N PHE A 36 -3.07 9.41 -11.74
CA PHE A 36 -2.38 8.67 -12.79
C PHE A 36 -3.10 7.39 -13.22
N LEU A 37 -3.85 6.75 -12.31
CA LEU A 37 -4.41 5.42 -12.52
C LEU A 37 -5.93 5.42 -12.44
N SER A 38 -6.56 4.51 -13.20
CA SER A 38 -7.99 4.23 -13.03
C SER A 38 -8.26 3.64 -11.63
N PRO A 39 -9.44 3.86 -11.03
CA PRO A 39 -9.76 3.40 -9.67
C PRO A 39 -9.52 1.90 -9.43
N SER A 40 -9.69 1.06 -10.46
CA SER A 40 -9.44 -0.39 -10.41
C SER A 40 -7.97 -0.78 -10.26
N LEU A 41 -7.04 0.11 -10.61
CA LEU A 41 -5.61 -0.16 -10.55
C LEU A 41 -4.96 0.41 -9.28
N ILE A 42 -5.60 1.38 -8.61
CA ILE A 42 -5.02 2.08 -7.45
C ILE A 42 -4.65 1.10 -6.33
N ILE A 43 -5.60 0.26 -5.87
CA ILE A 43 -5.38 -0.65 -4.75
C ILE A 43 -4.33 -1.74 -5.09
N PRO A 44 -4.41 -2.45 -6.24
CA PRO A 44 -3.41 -3.46 -6.59
C PRO A 44 -1.99 -2.90 -6.74
N ILE A 45 -1.85 -1.77 -7.45
CA ILE A 45 -0.54 -1.14 -7.66
C ILE A 45 0.03 -0.59 -6.35
N HIS A 46 -0.81 0.03 -5.52
CA HIS A 46 -0.38 0.45 -4.18
C HIS A 46 0.10 -0.74 -3.35
N GLY A 47 -0.69 -1.82 -3.30
CA GLY A 47 -0.41 -3.01 -2.50
C GLY A 47 0.92 -3.67 -2.86
N ILE A 48 1.17 -3.91 -4.15
CA ILE A 48 2.43 -4.55 -4.58
C ILE A 48 3.65 -3.65 -4.31
N THR A 49 3.51 -2.34 -4.51
CA THR A 49 4.59 -1.38 -4.21
C THR A 49 4.85 -1.32 -2.70
N GLN A 50 3.82 -1.38 -1.85
CA GLN A 50 3.99 -1.44 -0.39
C GLN A 50 4.62 -2.76 0.06
N LEU A 51 4.28 -3.88 -0.55
CA LEU A 51 4.94 -5.15 -0.26
C LEU A 51 6.45 -5.08 -0.57
N ALA A 52 6.84 -4.49 -1.70
CA ALA A 52 8.24 -4.29 -2.02
C ALA A 52 8.94 -3.31 -1.04
N SER A 53 8.31 -2.17 -0.74
CA SER A 53 8.84 -1.14 0.15
C SER A 53 8.97 -1.60 1.61
N ASN A 54 7.94 -2.23 2.17
CA ASN A 54 7.97 -2.81 3.52
C ASN A 54 8.87 -4.05 3.57
N GLY A 55 8.82 -4.90 2.54
CA GLY A 55 9.63 -6.10 2.43
C GLY A 55 11.12 -5.80 2.44
N SER A 56 11.58 -4.83 1.66
CA SER A 56 12.99 -4.40 1.68
C SER A 56 13.44 -3.91 3.07
N ARG A 57 12.60 -3.16 3.79
CA ARG A 57 12.88 -2.72 5.17
C ARG A 57 12.94 -3.88 6.16
N MET A 58 11.99 -4.82 6.04
CA MET A 58 12.00 -6.05 6.82
C MET A 58 13.30 -6.83 6.58
N MET A 59 13.75 -6.95 5.33
CA MET A 59 14.98 -7.65 4.97
C MET A 59 16.22 -7.03 5.64
N PHE A 60 16.33 -5.69 5.67
CA PHE A 60 17.43 -5.02 6.38
C PHE A 60 17.36 -5.18 7.90
N SER A 61 16.16 -5.38 8.46
CA SER A 61 15.91 -5.49 9.89
C SER A 61 15.51 -6.91 10.33
N LEU A 62 15.86 -7.94 9.55
CA LEU A 62 15.30 -9.29 9.70
C LEU A 62 15.56 -9.89 11.08
N LYS A 63 16.71 -9.56 11.68
CA LYS A 63 17.11 -9.99 13.03
C LYS A 63 16.24 -9.40 14.15
N TYR A 64 15.56 -8.28 13.88
CA TYR A 64 14.70 -7.59 14.84
C TYR A 64 13.21 -7.92 14.65
N VAL A 65 12.86 -8.77 13.68
CA VAL A 65 11.48 -9.18 13.44
C VAL A 65 10.98 -10.07 14.58
N GLN A 66 9.84 -9.69 15.17
CA GLN A 66 9.17 -10.49 16.19
C GLN A 66 8.28 -11.57 15.56
N TRP A 67 8.90 -12.69 15.17
CA TRP A 67 8.22 -13.79 14.47
C TRP A 67 7.05 -14.41 15.25
N SER A 68 7.05 -14.30 16.59
CA SER A 68 5.93 -14.76 17.43
C SER A 68 4.62 -14.01 17.18
N LEU A 69 4.68 -12.79 16.61
CA LEU A 69 3.50 -12.00 16.26
C LEU A 69 2.95 -12.34 14.87
N LEU A 70 3.76 -12.95 14.00
CA LEU A 70 3.37 -13.21 12.60
C LEU A 70 2.08 -14.04 12.49
N PRO A 71 1.87 -15.14 13.23
CA PRO A 71 0.62 -15.91 13.11
C PRO A 71 -0.61 -15.08 13.47
N LYS A 72 -0.53 -14.27 14.52
CA LYS A 72 -1.64 -13.39 14.96
C LYS A 72 -1.94 -12.32 13.91
N PHE A 73 -0.89 -11.72 13.35
CA PHE A 73 -1.00 -10.76 12.26
C PHE A 73 -1.64 -11.37 11.01
N LEU A 74 -1.24 -12.60 10.65
CA LEU A 74 -1.80 -13.32 9.49
C LEU A 74 -3.29 -13.63 9.66
N VAL A 75 -3.71 -14.10 10.85
CA VAL A 75 -5.13 -14.35 11.13
C VAL A 75 -5.95 -13.07 10.99
N GLY A 76 -5.50 -11.96 11.61
CA GLY A 76 -6.16 -10.66 11.47
C GLY A 76 -6.18 -10.16 10.01
N SER A 77 -5.08 -10.34 9.29
CA SER A 77 -4.97 -9.96 7.88
C SER A 77 -5.92 -10.75 6.98
N LEU A 78 -6.04 -12.07 7.19
CA LEU A 78 -6.97 -12.92 6.44
C LEU A 78 -8.42 -12.49 6.67
N ILE A 79 -8.80 -12.24 7.92
CA ILE A 79 -10.14 -11.72 8.25
C ILE A 79 -10.37 -10.37 7.56
N GLY A 80 -9.40 -9.46 7.66
CA GLY A 80 -9.47 -8.15 7.00
C GLY A 80 -9.61 -8.25 5.48
N ILE A 81 -8.82 -9.11 4.83
CA ILE A 81 -8.89 -9.36 3.38
C ILE A 81 -10.27 -9.89 2.98
N LEU A 82 -10.84 -10.83 3.74
CA LEU A 82 -12.17 -11.36 3.45
C LEU A 82 -13.25 -10.28 3.58
N CYS A 83 -13.23 -9.50 4.67
CA CYS A 83 -14.20 -8.44 4.91
C CYS A 83 -14.09 -7.31 3.87
N PHE A 84 -12.89 -6.73 3.70
CA PHE A 84 -12.69 -5.61 2.77
C PHE A 84 -12.74 -6.05 1.32
N GLY A 85 -12.28 -7.26 1.00
CA GLY A 85 -12.38 -7.83 -0.35
C GLY A 85 -13.83 -7.99 -0.79
N PHE A 86 -14.72 -8.43 0.11
CA PHE A 86 -16.15 -8.50 -0.17
C PHE A 86 -16.81 -7.11 -0.36
N ILE A 87 -16.42 -6.13 0.46
CA ILE A 87 -16.92 -4.75 0.31
C ILE A 87 -16.45 -4.18 -1.04
N LEU A 88 -15.16 -4.31 -1.35
CA LEU A 88 -14.58 -3.78 -2.59
C LEU A 88 -15.13 -4.46 -3.84
N SER A 89 -15.48 -5.75 -3.78
CA SER A 89 -16.05 -6.47 -4.93
C SER A 89 -17.50 -6.09 -5.24
N THR A 90 -18.21 -5.53 -4.26
CA THR A 90 -19.61 -5.09 -4.40
C THR A 90 -19.76 -3.58 -4.53
N MET A 91 -18.71 -2.82 -4.21
CA MET A 91 -18.72 -1.35 -4.25
C MET A 91 -18.44 -0.81 -5.66
N PRO A 92 -19.19 0.20 -6.13
CA PRO A 92 -18.87 0.90 -7.37
C PRO A 92 -17.50 1.60 -7.30
N MET A 93 -16.69 1.42 -8.35
CA MET A 93 -15.28 1.84 -8.36
C MET A 93 -15.07 3.35 -8.24
N HIS A 94 -16.07 4.17 -8.57
CA HIS A 94 -15.99 5.63 -8.41
C HIS A 94 -15.99 6.09 -6.95
N TYR A 95 -16.38 5.23 -6.00
CA TYR A 95 -16.28 5.51 -4.56
C TYR A 95 -14.89 5.23 -3.98
N VAL A 96 -14.04 4.46 -4.67
CA VAL A 96 -12.71 4.08 -4.17
C VAL A 96 -11.84 5.31 -3.86
N PRO A 97 -11.71 6.33 -4.74
CA PRO A 97 -10.92 7.52 -4.43
C PRO A 97 -11.48 8.33 -3.23
N ILE A 98 -12.80 8.35 -3.08
CA ILE A 98 -13.45 9.04 -1.95
C ILE A 98 -13.14 8.31 -0.64
N ALA A 99 -13.25 6.98 -0.63
CA ALA A 99 -12.92 6.16 0.53
C ALA A 99 -11.43 6.32 0.92
N ILE A 100 -10.53 6.38 -0.06
CA ILE A 100 -9.11 6.69 0.17
C ILE A 100 -8.95 8.08 0.79
N GLY A 101 -9.62 9.09 0.27
CA GLY A 101 -9.55 10.46 0.81
C GLY A 101 -10.11 10.61 2.22
N ILE A 102 -11.08 9.78 2.63
CA ILE A 102 -11.59 9.73 4.01
C ILE A 102 -10.62 9.01 4.95
N TYR A 103 -9.87 8.03 4.42
CA TYR A 103 -8.96 7.21 5.21
C TYR A 103 -7.65 7.93 5.60
N ILE A 104 -7.16 8.82 4.74
CA ILE A 104 -5.92 9.59 4.94
C ILE A 104 -6.21 10.84 5.77
#